data_AF-A0A8T3XHJ9-F1
#
_entry.id   AF-A0A8T3XHJ9-F1
#
_cell.length_a   1.000
_cell.length_b   1.000
_cell.length_c   1.000
_cell.angle_alpha   90.00
_cell.angle_beta   90.00
_cell.angle_gamma   90.00
#
_symmetry.space_group_name_H-M   'P 1'
#
loop_
_entity.id
_entity.type
_entity.pdbx_description
1 polymer ?
#
loop_
_entity_poly.entity_id
_entity_poly.type
_entity_poly.pdbx_seq_one_letter_code
_entity_poly.pdbx_strand_id
1 'polypeptide(L)'
;MAKLNPNKVALSLGITAVVLYIICLILVTIFPLQMMAPFVNNLIHSVDFTGMMTKNITLNGSIVGIVAWFIIAAVTGYIFAFVYNQIEGKLK
;
A
#
# COMPACT_ATOMS: atom_id res chain seq x y z
N MET A 1 24.22 -10.74 -7.75
CA MET A 1 23.73 -10.67 -6.37
C MET A 1 23.20 -12.07 -6.01
N ALA A 2 22.62 -12.28 -4.83
CA ALA A 2 21.99 -13.57 -4.54
C ALA A 2 20.51 -13.49 -4.98
N LYS A 3 19.99 -14.57 -5.58
CA LYS A 3 18.58 -14.65 -5.97
C LYS A 3 17.66 -14.32 -4.79
N LEU A 4 16.62 -13.54 -5.05
CA LEU A 4 15.58 -13.24 -4.08
C LEU A 4 14.68 -14.46 -3.87
N ASN A 5 14.31 -14.77 -2.63
CA ASN A 5 13.28 -15.76 -2.35
C ASN A 5 11.89 -15.11 -2.49
N PRO A 6 11.05 -15.50 -3.47
CA PRO A 6 9.79 -14.81 -3.73
C PRO A 6 8.82 -14.80 -2.56
N ASN A 7 8.75 -15.90 -1.79
CA ASN A 7 7.87 -15.99 -0.63
C ASN A 7 8.30 -15.05 0.49
N LYS A 8 9.62 -14.92 0.72
CA LYS A 8 10.15 -13.98 1.72
C LYS A 8 9.87 -12.54 1.33
N VAL A 9 10.06 -12.18 0.06
CA VAL A 9 9.77 -10.82 -0.45
C VAL A 9 8.29 -10.51 -0.42
N ALA A 10 7.44 -11.46 -0.83
CA ALA A 10 5.99 -11.31 -0.76
C ALA A 10 5.52 -11.05 0.67
N LEU A 11 5.97 -11.87 1.63
CA LEU A 11 5.56 -11.74 3.03
C LEU A 11 6.08 -10.44 3.65
N SER A 12 7.35 -10.08 3.41
CA SER A 12 7.91 -8.84 3.97
C SER A 12 7.23 -7.60 3.39
N LEU A 13 6.96 -7.57 2.08
CA LEU A 13 6.26 -6.45 1.45
C LEU A 13 4.80 -6.37 1.90
N GLY A 14 4.12 -7.50 2.01
CA GLY A 14 2.76 -7.58 2.56
C GLY A 14 2.67 -7.01 3.97
N ILE A 15 3.55 -7.45 4.89
CA ILE A 15 3.59 -6.95 6.26
C ILE A 15 3.91 -5.45 6.29
N THR A 16 4.87 -5.00 5.47
CA THR A 16 5.23 -3.58 5.38
C THR A 16 4.03 -2.73 4.94
N ALA A 17 3.25 -3.21 3.97
CA ALA A 17 2.03 -2.53 3.53
C ALA A 17 0.96 -2.46 4.63
N VAL A 18 0.81 -3.49 5.46
CA VAL A 18 -0.08 -3.46 6.62
C VAL A 18 0.35 -2.40 7.63
N VAL A 19 1.64 -2.33 7.94
CA VAL A 19 2.19 -1.29 8.84
C VAL A 19 1.91 0.11 8.29
N LEU A 20 2.18 0.32 6.99
CA LEU A 20 1.91 1.59 6.34
C LEU A 20 0.41 1.94 6.35
N TYR A 21 -0.46 0.96 6.10
CA TYR A 21 -1.90 1.15 6.15
C TYR A 21 -2.38 1.58 7.54
N ILE A 22 -1.87 0.95 8.60
CA ILE A 22 -2.21 1.31 9.98
C ILE A 22 -1.75 2.74 10.29
N ILE A 23 -0.53 3.11 9.88
CA ILE A 23 -0.04 4.49 10.03
C ILE A 23 -0.97 5.46 9.29
N CYS A 24 -1.33 5.18 8.04
CA CYS A 24 -2.29 5.99 7.29
C CYS A 24 -3.63 6.10 8.00
N LEU A 25 -4.17 4.99 8.54
CA LEU A 25 -5.44 5.00 9.28
C LEU A 25 -5.37 5.93 10.49
N ILE A 26 -4.27 5.90 11.25
CA ILE A 26 -4.03 6.78 12.40
C ILE A 26 -3.96 8.25 11.95
N LEU A 27 -3.28 8.54 10.85
CA LEU A 27 -3.20 9.92 10.34
C LEU A 27 -4.60 10.42 9.95
N VAL A 28 -5.38 9.63 9.19
CA VAL A 28 -6.73 10.04 8.76
C VAL A 28 -7.69 10.21 9.96
N THR A 29 -7.51 9.46 11.05
CA THR A 29 -8.33 9.65 12.26
C THR A 29 -7.95 10.94 13.00
N ILE A 30 -6.68 11.30 13.07
CA ILE A 30 -6.21 12.49 13.79
C ILE A 30 -6.51 13.79 13.01
N PHE A 31 -6.26 13.79 11.70
CA PHE A 31 -6.36 15.02 10.92
C PHE A 31 -7.81 15.40 10.57
N PRO A 32 -8.12 16.71 10.48
CA PRO A 32 -9.40 17.20 9.99
C PRO A 32 -9.62 16.87 8.51
N LEU A 33 -10.87 16.64 8.12
CA LEU A 33 -11.24 16.32 6.73
C LEU A 33 -10.83 17.43 5.75
N GLN A 34 -10.89 18.70 6.17
CA GLN A 34 -10.48 19.84 5.34
C GLN A 34 -8.99 19.83 4.99
N MET A 35 -8.16 19.19 5.81
CA MET A 35 -6.72 19.05 5.55
C MET A 35 -6.40 17.83 4.69
N MET A 36 -7.26 16.81 4.68
CA MET A 36 -7.04 15.57 3.95
C MET A 36 -7.26 15.74 2.44
N ALA A 37 -8.27 16.49 2.00
CA ALA A 37 -8.55 16.69 0.57
C ALA A 37 -7.38 17.36 -0.18
N PRO A 38 -6.82 18.49 0.29
CA PRO A 38 -5.62 19.06 -0.32
C PRO A 38 -4.42 18.11 -0.31
N PHE A 39 -4.24 17.35 0.78
CA PHE A 39 -3.15 16.38 0.88
C PHE A 39 -3.24 15.28 -0.19
N VAL A 40 -4.42 14.69 -0.36
CA VAL A 40 -4.64 13.65 -1.39
C VAL A 40 -4.53 14.23 -2.80
N ASN A 41 -5.04 15.45 -3.04
CA ASN A 41 -4.89 16.13 -4.32
C ASN A 41 -3.42 16.38 -4.69
N ASN A 42 -2.54 16.63 -3.71
CA ASN A 42 -1.10 16.75 -3.96
C ASN A 42 -0.43 15.40 -4.31
N LEU A 43 -1.04 14.28 -3.91
CA LEU A 43 -0.54 12.94 -4.23
C LEU A 43 -1.11 12.44 -5.58
N ILE A 44 -2.38 12.75 -5.87
CA ILE A 44 -3.11 12.27 -7.04
C ILE A 44 -3.57 13.46 -7.88
N HIS A 45 -2.98 13.59 -9.07
CA HIS A 45 -3.13 14.80 -9.90
C HIS A 45 -4.33 14.76 -10.86
N SER A 46 -5.07 13.64 -10.95
CA SER A 46 -6.14 13.44 -11.95
C SER A 46 -7.56 13.64 -11.43
N VAL A 47 -7.74 13.72 -10.11
CA VAL A 47 -9.06 13.76 -9.48
C VAL A 47 -9.02 14.81 -8.37
N ASP A 48 -10.01 15.71 -8.36
CA ASP A 48 -10.23 16.60 -7.22
C ASP A 48 -11.06 15.88 -6.17
N PHE A 49 -10.45 15.60 -5.02
CA PHE A 49 -11.10 14.93 -3.89
C PHE A 49 -11.84 15.90 -2.97
N THR A 50 -11.86 17.21 -3.29
CA THR A 50 -12.60 18.23 -2.53
C THR A 50 -14.10 17.91 -2.58
N GLY A 51 -14.73 17.72 -1.42
CA GLY A 51 -16.15 17.41 -1.31
C GLY A 51 -16.53 15.94 -1.60
N MET A 52 -15.62 15.13 -2.13
CA MET A 52 -15.84 13.68 -2.34
C MET A 52 -15.52 12.85 -1.10
N MET A 53 -14.59 13.31 -0.27
CA MET A 53 -14.17 12.55 0.91
C MET A 53 -15.14 12.68 2.07
N THR A 54 -15.36 11.56 2.75
CA THR A 54 -16.16 11.48 3.97
C THR A 54 -15.33 10.79 5.07
N LYS A 55 -15.49 11.23 6.32
CA LYS A 55 -14.82 10.62 7.47
C LYS A 55 -15.75 9.59 8.13
N ASN A 56 -16.02 8.50 7.44
CA ASN A 56 -16.79 7.37 7.97
C ASN A 56 -15.89 6.12 8.09
N ILE A 57 -14.99 6.14 9.08
CA ILE A 57 -14.06 5.04 9.33
C ILE A 57 -14.76 4.02 10.21
N THR A 58 -15.04 2.84 9.67
CA THR A 58 -15.59 1.71 10.43
C THR A 58 -14.52 0.66 10.67
N LEU A 59 -14.58 -0.03 11.80
CA LEU A 59 -13.64 -1.11 12.13
C LEU A 59 -13.64 -2.20 11.05
N ASN A 60 -14.83 -2.60 10.58
CA ASN A 60 -14.98 -3.60 9.52
C ASN A 60 -14.33 -3.14 8.21
N GLY A 61 -14.55 -1.88 7.81
CA GLY A 61 -13.91 -1.31 6.62
C GLY A 61 -12.38 -1.31 6.73
N SER A 62 -11.84 -0.95 7.90
CA SER A 62 -10.41 -0.97 8.16
C SER A 62 -9.81 -2.37 8.09
N ILE A 63 -10.48 -3.39 8.63
CA ILE A 63 -10.02 -4.79 8.54
C ILE A 63 -9.99 -5.25 7.08
N VAL A 64 -11.03 -4.97 6.31
CA VAL A 64 -11.08 -5.27 4.88
C VAL A 64 -9.92 -4.57 4.14
N GLY A 65 -9.69 -3.29 4.46
CA GLY A 65 -8.57 -2.53 3.89
C GLY A 65 -7.20 -3.12 4.20
N ILE A 66 -6.94 -3.53 5.45
CA ILE A 66 -5.70 -4.20 5.87
C ILE A 66 -5.47 -5.47 5.07
N VAL A 67 -6.49 -6.33 4.97
CA VAL A 67 -6.39 -7.61 4.24
C VAL A 67 -6.16 -7.36 2.75
N ALA A 68 -6.91 -6.43 2.15
CA ALA A 68 -6.76 -6.09 0.74
C ALA A 68 -5.35 -5.56 0.43
N TRP A 69 -4.85 -4.60 1.22
CA TRP A 69 -3.51 -4.04 1.05
C TRP A 69 -2.41 -5.08 1.26
N PHE A 70 -2.56 -5.98 2.25
CA PHE A 70 -1.63 -7.10 2.44
C PHE A 70 -1.55 -7.97 1.18
N ILE A 71 -2.70 -8.40 0.65
CA ILE A 71 -2.75 -9.29 -0.51
C ILE A 71 -2.16 -8.61 -1.74
N ILE A 72 -2.56 -7.37 -2.03
CA ILE A 72 -2.06 -6.60 -3.18
C ILE A 72 -0.53 -6.47 -3.10
N ALA A 73 -0.01 -6.08 -1.93
CA ALA A 73 1.43 -5.90 -1.74
C ALA A 73 2.19 -7.23 -1.77
N ALA A 74 1.66 -8.30 -1.18
CA ALA A 74 2.31 -9.61 -1.19
C ALA A 74 2.40 -10.19 -2.62
N VAL A 75 1.31 -10.11 -3.39
CA VAL A 75 1.29 -10.52 -4.81
C VAL A 75 2.29 -9.69 -5.61
N THR A 76 2.30 -8.37 -5.41
CA THR A 76 3.25 -7.47 -6.07
C THR A 76 4.70 -7.85 -5.72
N GLY A 77 4.99 -8.14 -4.46
CA GLY A 77 6.34 -8.53 -4.01
C GLY A 77 6.79 -9.87 -4.57
N TYR A 78 5.87 -10.84 -4.67
CA TYR A 78 6.15 -12.12 -5.32
C TYR A 78 6.51 -11.92 -6.80
N ILE A 79 5.69 -11.16 -7.53
CA ILE A 79 5.91 -10.86 -8.95
C ILE A 79 7.23 -10.12 -9.13
N PHE A 80 7.51 -9.13 -8.29
CA PHE A 80 8.76 -8.38 -8.30
C PHE A 80 9.98 -9.31 -8.14
N ALA A 81 9.98 -10.19 -7.13
CA ALA A 81 11.08 -11.11 -6.90
C ALA A 81 11.25 -12.11 -8.06
N PHE A 82 10.15 -12.57 -8.64
CA PHE A 82 10.18 -13.43 -9.82
C PHE A 82 10.84 -12.71 -11.01
N VAL A 83 10.39 -11.50 -11.34
CA VAL A 83 10.95 -10.70 -12.44
C VAL A 83 12.42 -10.36 -12.21
N TYR A 84 12.78 -9.95 -10.98
CA TYR A 84 14.16 -9.66 -10.59
C TYR A 84 15.09 -10.85 -10.88
N ASN A 85 14.70 -12.04 -10.42
CA ASN A 85 15.51 -13.26 -10.61
C ASN A 85 15.65 -13.66 -12.09
N GLN A 86 14.63 -13.40 -12.92
CA GLN A 86 14.70 -13.63 -14.36
C GLN A 86 15.67 -12.68 -15.05
N ILE A 87 15.68 -11.41 -14.64
CA ILE A 87 16.58 -10.38 -15.17
C ILE A 87 18.02 -10.63 -14.71
N GLU A 88 18.25 -10.91 -13.43
CA GLU A 88 19.58 -11.23 -12.89
C GLU A 88 20.21 -12.43 -13.60
N GLY A 89 19.42 -13.44 -13.98
CA GLY A 89 19.92 -14.59 -14.74
C GLY A 89 20.38 -14.26 -16.17
N LYS A 90 19.93 -13.13 -16.74
CA LYS A 90 20.19 -12.68 -18.11
C LYS A 90 21.25 -11.58 -18.20
N LEU A 91 21.33 -10.71 -17.19
CA LEU A 91 22.37 -9.69 -17.05
C LEU A 91 23.56 -10.33 -16.30
N LYS A 92 24.44 -11.00 -17.05
CA LYS A 92 25.75 -11.42 -16.54
C LYS A 92 26.83 -10.46 -16.98
#